data_AF-A0A372R9I8-F1
#
_entry.id   AF-A0A372R9I8-F1
#
_cell.length_a   1.000
_cell.length_b   1.000
_cell.length_c   1.000
_cell.angle_alpha   90.00
_cell.angle_beta   90.00
_cell.angle_gamma   90.00
#
_symmetry.space_group_name_H-M   'P 1'
#
loop_
_entity.id
_entity.type
_entity.pdbx_description
1 polymer ?
#
loop_
_entity_poly.entity_id
_entity_poly.type
_entity_poly.pdbx_seq_one_letter_code
_entity_poly.pdbx_strand_id
1 'polypeptide(L)'
;MDLTYLEFICFAHAFFILLEPKSDEFSENNPGDLNDPNNPWVLTTKYHQISEDGKINQNAVLVQEPDEYTNLFSNYANSLLAVYLFLIGDKNSLDAWQPKDNTVMIVLMVIFTLVIVVFLMNLFIGLLNMAIEKDNDRAFYLAQKAEILKDIELFYLLPHQRRRTDWFPDIIYYYADVDEIRKAKKKLMDEKV
;
A
#
# COMPACT_ATOMS: atom_id res chain seq x y z
N MET A 1 13.37 -12.97 -3.76
CA MET A 1 13.27 -11.53 -3.49
C MET A 1 12.74 -10.93 -4.77
N ASP A 2 11.48 -10.52 -4.76
CA ASP A 2 10.77 -10.12 -5.97
C ASP A 2 11.25 -8.75 -6.45
N LEU A 3 11.18 -8.49 -7.76
CA LEU A 3 11.71 -7.29 -8.42
C LEU A 3 11.20 -5.98 -7.76
N THR A 4 9.95 -5.98 -7.30
CA THR A 4 9.32 -4.85 -6.59
C THR A 4 10.02 -4.49 -5.30
N TYR A 5 10.51 -5.48 -4.56
CA TYR A 5 11.21 -5.27 -3.29
C TYR A 5 12.61 -4.70 -3.51
N LEU A 6 13.27 -5.13 -4.59
CA LEU A 6 14.57 -4.59 -4.98
C LEU A 6 14.44 -3.11 -5.41
N GLU A 7 13.45 -2.80 -6.26
CA GLU A 7 13.18 -1.41 -6.68
C GLU A 7 12.90 -0.52 -5.48
N PHE A 8 12.05 -0.96 -4.55
CA PHE A 8 11.74 -0.23 -3.33
C PHE A 8 13.00 0.10 -2.51
N ILE A 9 13.86 -0.89 -2.26
CA ILE A 9 15.12 -0.69 -1.54
C ILE A 9 16.05 0.25 -2.30
N CYS A 10 16.15 0.12 -3.63
CA CYS A 10 16.99 0.99 -4.44
C CYS A 10 16.55 2.45 -4.36
N PHE A 11 15.24 2.73 -4.42
CA PHE A 11 14.72 4.09 -4.27
C PHE A 11 14.91 4.62 -2.85
N ALA A 12 14.64 3.82 -1.82
CA ALA A 12 14.90 4.20 -0.43
C ALA A 12 16.37 4.57 -0.21
N HIS A 13 17.29 3.76 -0.75
CA HIS A 13 18.71 4.04 -0.69
C HIS A 13 19.11 5.29 -1.48
N ALA A 14 18.52 5.51 -2.66
CA ALA A 14 18.79 6.70 -3.46
C ALA A 14 18.31 7.98 -2.77
N PHE A 15 17.11 7.98 -2.17
CA PHE A 15 16.63 9.10 -1.36
C PHE A 15 17.47 9.29 -0.12
N PHE A 16 17.87 8.21 0.55
CA PHE A 16 18.76 8.25 1.71
C PHE A 16 20.07 8.96 1.38
N ILE A 17 20.84 8.50 0.40
CA ILE A 17 22.11 9.14 0.02
C ILE A 17 21.93 10.62 -0.37
N LEU A 18 20.80 10.95 -1.00
CA LEU A 18 20.54 12.31 -1.47
C LEU A 18 20.17 13.28 -0.33
N LEU A 19 19.44 12.79 0.68
CA LEU A 19 18.79 13.60 1.72
C LEU A 19 19.37 13.37 3.13
N GLU A 20 20.35 12.48 3.25
CA GLU A 20 21.12 12.27 4.47
C GLU A 20 21.89 13.55 4.81
N PRO A 21 21.84 14.01 6.07
CA PRO A 21 22.65 15.12 6.53
C PRO A 21 24.13 14.71 6.64
N LYS A 22 25.04 15.66 6.50
CA LYS A 22 26.49 15.40 6.57
C LYS A 22 27.01 15.16 7.99
N SER A 23 26.19 15.38 9.00
CA SER A 23 26.54 15.24 10.42
C SER A 23 25.56 14.30 11.09
N ASP A 24 26.08 13.45 11.97
CA ASP A 24 25.30 12.38 12.60
C ASP A 24 24.69 12.81 13.95
N GLU A 25 25.22 13.87 14.57
CA GLU A 25 24.80 14.34 15.89
C GLU A 25 24.38 15.81 15.87
N PHE A 26 23.16 16.06 16.32
CA PHE A 26 22.57 17.40 16.45
C PHE A 26 22.10 17.62 17.89
N SER A 27 22.32 18.82 18.42
CA SER A 27 21.78 19.23 19.73
C SER A 27 21.50 20.72 19.73
N GLU A 28 20.73 21.20 20.73
CA GLU A 28 20.46 22.63 20.90
C GLU A 28 21.74 23.49 20.88
N ASN A 29 22.83 22.98 21.47
CA ASN A 29 24.11 23.69 21.58
C ASN A 29 25.05 23.44 20.40
N ASN A 30 24.72 22.49 19.54
CA ASN A 30 25.49 22.15 18.35
C ASN A 30 24.56 21.82 17.18
N PRO A 31 24.12 22.84 16.43
CA PRO A 31 23.26 22.65 15.27
C PRO A 31 24.00 22.06 14.05
N GLY A 32 25.31 21.80 14.14
CA GLY A 32 26.11 21.30 13.02
C GLY A 32 26.35 22.37 11.94
N ASP A 33 26.63 21.92 10.71
CA ASP A 33 26.83 22.81 9.56
C ASP A 33 25.48 23.31 9.02
N LEU A 34 25.18 24.59 9.21
CA LEU A 34 23.96 25.24 8.69
C LEU A 34 24.01 25.50 7.17
N ASN A 35 25.15 25.26 6.52
CA ASN A 35 25.24 25.29 5.06
C ASN A 35 24.85 23.96 4.42
N ASP A 36 24.63 22.91 5.22
CA ASP A 36 24.10 21.65 4.73
C ASP A 36 22.58 21.76 4.54
N PRO A 37 22.07 21.65 3.30
CA PRO A 37 20.63 21.76 3.02
C PRO A 37 19.81 20.62 3.65
N ASN A 38 20.43 19.51 4.01
CA ASN A 38 19.76 18.35 4.62
C ASN A 38 19.76 18.40 6.16
N ASN A 39 20.39 19.42 6.74
CA ASN A 39 20.47 19.57 8.19
C ASN A 39 19.07 19.80 8.80
N PRO A 40 18.65 19.01 9.81
CA PRO A 40 17.35 19.19 10.48
C PRO A 40 17.09 20.62 10.99
N TRP A 41 18.12 21.32 11.47
CA TRP A 41 18.01 22.71 11.93
C TRP A 41 17.76 23.72 10.82
N VAL A 42 18.11 23.38 9.58
CA VAL A 42 17.82 24.19 8.38
C VAL A 42 16.40 23.94 7.89
N LEU A 43 15.96 22.68 7.95
CA LEU A 43 14.68 22.16 7.48
C LEU A 43 13.50 22.46 8.42
N THR A 44 13.76 22.68 9.70
CA THR A 44 12.72 22.92 10.70
C THR A 44 11.88 24.19 10.45
N THR A 45 10.69 24.22 11.04
CA THR A 45 9.75 25.34 10.90
C THR A 45 10.31 26.61 11.55
N LYS A 46 10.18 27.72 10.82
CA LYS A 46 10.57 29.06 11.27
C LYS A 46 9.33 29.93 11.45
N TYR A 47 9.20 30.55 12.61
CA TYR A 47 8.09 31.42 12.95
C TYR A 47 8.55 32.87 12.99
N HIS A 48 7.86 33.73 12.24
CA HIS A 48 8.08 35.17 12.31
C HIS A 48 7.19 35.79 13.37
N GLN A 49 7.74 36.71 14.17
CA GLN A 49 6.94 37.48 15.12
C GLN A 49 6.12 38.55 14.37
N ILE A 50 4.83 38.63 14.66
CA ILE A 50 3.94 39.68 14.16
C ILE A 50 3.68 40.66 15.31
N SER A 51 3.98 41.93 15.09
CA SER A 51 3.69 43.00 16.06
C SER A 51 2.19 43.29 16.16
N GLU A 52 1.74 43.95 17.23
CA GLU A 52 0.32 44.35 17.39
C GLU A 52 -0.22 45.15 16.21
N ASP A 53 0.64 45.92 15.53
CA ASP A 53 0.30 46.70 14.33
C ASP A 53 0.17 45.85 13.04
N GLY A 54 0.25 44.51 13.14
CA GLY A 54 0.18 43.58 12.02
C GLY A 54 1.43 43.51 11.14
N LYS A 55 2.52 44.18 11.52
CA LYS A 55 3.79 44.15 10.79
C LYS A 55 4.62 42.93 11.20
N ILE A 56 5.20 42.26 10.20
CA ILE A 56 6.14 41.15 10.41
C ILE A 56 7.49 41.72 10.83
N ASN A 57 7.99 41.31 12.00
CA ASN A 57 9.34 41.63 12.45
C ASN A 57 10.34 40.69 11.78
N GLN A 58 11.09 41.18 10.79
CA GLN A 58 12.05 40.38 10.05
C GLN A 58 13.24 39.86 10.90
N ASN A 59 13.52 40.53 12.03
CA ASN A 59 14.67 40.21 12.87
C ASN A 59 14.36 39.20 13.97
N ALA A 60 13.08 38.95 14.26
CA ALA A 60 12.65 38.00 15.29
C ALA A 60 12.11 36.73 14.62
N VAL A 61 12.96 35.72 14.55
CA VAL A 61 12.62 34.38 14.06
C VAL A 61 12.78 33.40 15.21
N LEU A 62 11.68 32.74 15.57
CA LEU A 62 11.71 31.58 16.46
C LEU A 62 11.87 30.34 15.58
N VAL A 63 12.73 29.42 16.00
CA VAL A 63 13.02 28.19 15.27
C VAL A 63 12.52 27.03 16.13
N GLN A 64 11.74 26.14 15.54
CA GLN A 64 11.32 24.91 16.23
C GLN A 64 12.52 23.97 16.37
N GLU A 65 12.72 23.40 17.56
CA GLU A 65 13.73 22.35 17.73
C GLU A 65 13.38 21.16 16.82
N PRO A 66 14.31 20.69 15.98
CA PRO A 66 14.08 19.56 15.11
C PRO A 66 13.96 18.25 15.91
N ASP A 67 13.10 17.36 15.43
CA ASP A 67 12.93 16.02 15.98
C ASP A 67 13.37 14.94 14.96
N GLU A 68 13.20 13.67 15.31
CA GLU A 68 13.51 12.53 14.43
C GLU A 68 12.70 12.51 13.12
N TYR A 69 11.57 13.24 13.07
CA TYR A 69 10.67 13.31 11.92
C TYR A 69 10.97 14.51 11.02
N THR A 70 11.69 15.53 11.50
CA THR A 70 12.11 16.69 10.69
C THR A 70 12.93 16.27 9.47
N ASN A 71 13.81 15.28 9.59
CA ASN A 71 14.47 14.63 8.46
C ASN A 71 14.48 13.10 8.64
N LEU A 72 13.49 12.42 8.05
CA LEU A 72 13.39 10.96 8.06
C LEU A 72 14.52 10.25 7.30
N PHE A 73 15.31 10.96 6.50
CA PHE A 73 16.46 10.40 5.77
C PHE A 73 17.76 10.47 6.55
N SER A 74 17.73 10.96 7.80
CA SER A 74 18.87 10.90 8.73
C SER A 74 19.27 9.48 9.16
N ASN A 75 18.37 8.51 8.98
CA ASN A 75 18.63 7.10 9.26
C ASN A 75 18.08 6.24 8.13
N TYR A 76 18.86 5.24 7.71
CA TYR A 76 18.45 4.30 6.68
C TYR A 76 17.12 3.58 7.00
N ALA A 77 16.87 3.19 8.25
CA ALA A 77 15.61 2.56 8.63
C ALA A 77 14.40 3.49 8.43
N ASN A 78 14.56 4.77 8.78
CA ASN A 78 13.54 5.79 8.60
C ASN A 78 13.36 6.15 7.12
N SER A 79 14.41 6.07 6.30
CA SER A 79 14.31 6.25 4.85
C SER A 79 13.41 5.19 4.19
N LEU A 80 13.47 3.94 4.64
CA LEU A 80 12.57 2.88 4.18
C LEU A 80 11.12 3.20 4.55
N LEU A 81 10.89 3.69 5.78
CA LEU A 81 9.56 4.12 6.22
C LEU A 81 9.07 5.33 5.39
N ALA A 82 9.91 6.32 5.13
CA ALA A 82 9.58 7.49 4.32
C ALA A 82 9.17 7.11 2.88
N VAL A 83 9.90 6.20 2.24
CA VAL A 83 9.54 5.71 0.90
C VAL A 83 8.29 4.84 0.93
N TYR A 84 8.06 4.06 1.99
CA TYR A 84 6.80 3.34 2.18
C TYR A 84 5.60 4.29 2.34
N LEU A 85 5.74 5.34 3.13
CA LEU A 85 4.71 6.39 3.28
C LEU A 85 4.45 7.07 1.94
N PHE A 86 5.51 7.38 1.18
CA PHE A 86 5.37 7.97 -0.14
C PHE A 86 4.66 7.03 -1.14
N LEU A 87 4.93 5.73 -1.08
CA LEU A 87 4.25 4.70 -1.88
C LEU A 87 2.73 4.69 -1.64
N ILE A 88 2.27 4.88 -0.40
CA ILE A 88 0.84 4.95 -0.06
C ILE A 88 0.23 6.36 -0.23
N GLY A 89 1.03 7.32 -0.73
CA GLY A 89 0.59 8.68 -1.07
C GLY A 89 0.84 9.75 0.01
N ASP A 90 1.52 9.41 1.11
CA ASP A 90 1.94 10.39 2.11
C ASP A 90 3.32 10.95 1.76
N LYS A 91 3.35 12.24 1.36
CA LYS A 91 4.58 12.96 0.99
C LYS A 91 5.15 13.83 2.11
N ASN A 92 4.60 13.79 3.32
CA ASN A 92 5.03 14.67 4.43
C ASN A 92 6.53 14.54 4.71
N SER A 93 7.08 13.34 4.52
CA SER A 93 8.51 13.05 4.66
C SER A 93 9.41 13.81 3.69
N LEU A 94 8.88 14.38 2.60
CA LEU A 94 9.62 15.09 1.55
C LEU A 94 9.25 16.58 1.48
N ASP A 95 8.30 17.05 2.29
CA ASP A 95 7.80 18.43 2.26
C ASP A 95 8.77 19.46 2.87
N ALA A 96 9.76 18.99 3.62
CA ALA A 96 10.79 19.83 4.22
C ALA A 96 11.68 20.53 3.15
N TRP A 97 11.80 19.96 1.95
CA TRP A 97 12.65 20.49 0.89
C TRP A 97 11.86 21.33 -0.12
N GLN A 98 12.39 22.51 -0.45
CA GLN A 98 11.81 23.33 -1.51
C GLN A 98 12.08 22.72 -2.90
N PRO A 99 11.09 22.68 -3.81
CA PRO A 99 11.27 22.08 -5.14
C PRO A 99 12.36 22.72 -6.00
N LYS A 100 12.63 24.02 -5.81
CA LYS A 100 13.62 24.77 -6.59
C LYS A 100 15.05 24.38 -6.24
N ASP A 101 15.29 24.05 -4.98
CA ASP A 101 16.65 23.80 -4.47
C ASP A 101 17.05 22.33 -4.68
N ASN A 102 16.08 21.42 -4.79
CA ASN A 102 16.32 19.97 -4.83
C ASN A 102 15.75 19.33 -6.11
N THR A 103 16.21 19.79 -7.28
CA THR A 103 15.71 19.29 -8.58
C THR A 103 15.88 17.78 -8.74
N VAL A 104 16.99 17.22 -8.26
CA VAL A 104 17.26 15.76 -8.34
C VAL A 104 16.24 14.96 -7.53
N MET A 105 15.88 15.43 -6.33
CA MET A 105 14.85 14.82 -5.50
C MET A 105 13.50 14.80 -6.23
N ILE A 106 13.11 15.92 -6.84
CA ILE A 106 11.87 16.02 -7.61
C ILE A 106 11.87 15.03 -8.79
N VAL A 107 12.98 14.93 -9.52
CA VAL A 107 13.10 13.94 -10.60
C VAL A 107 12.94 12.51 -10.07
N LEU A 108 13.58 12.20 -8.93
CA LEU A 108 13.47 10.88 -8.29
C LEU A 108 12.02 10.58 -7.86
N MET A 109 11.30 11.56 -7.31
CA MET A 109 9.89 11.45 -6.96
C MET A 109 9.00 11.18 -8.18
N VAL A 110 9.24 11.87 -9.29
CA VAL A 110 8.48 11.68 -10.54
C VAL A 110 8.73 10.29 -11.11
N ILE A 111 9.98 9.83 -11.14
CA ILE A 111 10.31 8.49 -11.63
C ILE A 111 9.69 7.43 -10.71
N PHE A 112 9.81 7.57 -9.39
CA PHE A 112 9.25 6.63 -8.42
C PHE A 112 7.72 6.51 -8.57
N THR A 113 7.02 7.64 -8.67
CA THR A 113 5.55 7.64 -8.86
C THR A 113 5.15 7.01 -10.20
N LEU A 114 5.89 7.28 -11.28
CA LEU A 114 5.66 6.61 -12.57
C LEU A 114 5.85 5.10 -12.47
N VAL A 115 6.90 4.63 -11.80
CA VAL A 115 7.14 3.19 -11.58
C VAL A 115 5.99 2.58 -10.78
N ILE A 116 5.53 3.20 -9.69
CA ILE A 116 4.41 2.66 -8.90
C ILE A 116 3.12 2.58 -9.72
N VAL A 117 2.76 3.66 -10.40
CA VAL A 117 1.49 3.74 -11.16
C VAL A 117 1.50 2.76 -12.33
N VAL A 118 2.60 2.71 -13.08
CA VAL A 118 2.68 1.89 -14.31
C VAL A 118 2.99 0.43 -14.00
N PHE A 119 3.90 0.15 -13.06
CA PHE A 119 4.36 -1.20 -12.78
C PHE A 119 3.51 -1.89 -11.73
N LEU A 120 3.42 -1.32 -10.52
CA LEU A 120 2.76 -1.97 -9.38
C LEU A 120 1.25 -2.09 -9.59
N MET A 121 0.55 -1.01 -9.94
CA MET A 121 -0.91 -1.04 -10.06
C MET A 121 -1.37 -1.91 -11.24
N ASN A 122 -0.74 -1.78 -12.40
CA ASN A 122 -1.14 -2.56 -13.58
C ASN A 122 -0.78 -4.05 -13.43
N LEU A 123 0.38 -4.37 -12.85
CA LEU A 123 0.75 -5.75 -12.54
C LEU A 123 -0.20 -6.35 -11.50
N PHE A 124 -0.50 -5.61 -10.44
CA PHE A 124 -1.39 -6.07 -9.38
C PHE A 124 -2.80 -6.33 -9.92
N ILE A 125 -3.37 -5.39 -10.69
CA ILE A 125 -4.67 -5.58 -11.33
C ILE A 125 -4.64 -6.78 -12.29
N GLY A 126 -3.58 -6.94 -13.09
CA GLY A 126 -3.44 -8.07 -14.02
C GLY A 126 -3.35 -9.43 -13.32
N LEU A 127 -2.53 -9.53 -12.27
CA LEU A 127 -2.40 -10.73 -11.46
C LEU A 127 -3.70 -11.05 -10.71
N LEU A 128 -4.33 -10.03 -10.12
CA LEU A 128 -5.60 -10.17 -9.43
C LEU A 128 -6.70 -10.65 -10.39
N ASN A 129 -6.76 -10.08 -11.60
CA ASN A 129 -7.71 -10.52 -12.63
C ASN A 129 -7.49 -11.99 -13.01
N MET A 130 -6.23 -12.41 -13.18
CA MET A 130 -5.91 -13.81 -13.49
C MET A 130 -6.28 -14.77 -12.34
N ALA A 131 -6.01 -14.37 -11.09
CA ALA A 131 -6.38 -15.14 -9.91
C ALA A 131 -7.91 -15.26 -9.78
N ILE A 132 -8.64 -14.14 -9.97
CA ILE A 132 -10.11 -14.12 -9.98
C ILE A 132 -10.65 -15.01 -11.09
N GLU A 133 -10.09 -14.95 -12.30
CA GLU A 133 -10.55 -15.77 -13.42
C GLU A 133 -10.38 -17.27 -13.14
N LYS A 134 -9.28 -17.65 -12.48
CA LYS A 134 -9.01 -19.03 -12.07
C LYS A 134 -9.94 -19.51 -10.94
N ASP A 135 -10.22 -18.64 -9.96
CA ASP A 135 -11.04 -18.95 -8.78
C ASP A 135 -12.54 -18.63 -8.98
N ASN A 136 -12.94 -18.09 -10.13
CA ASN A 136 -14.34 -17.98 -10.56
C ASN A 136 -14.92 -19.35 -10.95
N ASP A 137 -14.63 -20.37 -10.14
CA ASP A 137 -15.17 -21.69 -10.28
C ASP A 137 -16.53 -21.74 -9.58
N ARG A 138 -17.58 -21.58 -10.39
CA ARG A 138 -18.96 -21.74 -9.96
C ARG A 138 -19.18 -23.07 -9.23
N ALA A 139 -18.46 -24.13 -9.60
CA ALA A 139 -18.54 -25.41 -8.91
C ALA A 139 -18.00 -25.31 -7.48
N PHE A 140 -16.85 -24.66 -7.27
CA PHE A 140 -16.28 -24.42 -5.94
C PHE A 140 -17.19 -23.53 -5.07
N TYR A 141 -17.79 -22.49 -5.66
CA TYR A 141 -18.78 -21.65 -4.97
C TYR A 141 -20.01 -22.45 -4.52
N LEU A 142 -20.56 -23.30 -5.41
CA LEU A 142 -21.71 -24.14 -5.08
C LEU A 142 -21.38 -25.20 -4.03
N ALA A 143 -20.17 -25.77 -4.07
CA ALA A 143 -19.68 -26.72 -3.08
C ALA A 143 -19.59 -26.08 -1.68
N GLN A 144 -18.96 -24.90 -1.57
CA GLN A 144 -18.90 -24.15 -0.30
C GLN A 144 -20.30 -23.78 0.21
N LYS A 145 -21.20 -23.38 -0.68
CA LYS A 145 -22.58 -23.06 -0.31
C LYS A 145 -23.32 -24.29 0.23
N ALA A 146 -23.13 -25.46 -0.38
CA ALA A 146 -23.71 -26.72 0.09
C ALA A 146 -23.13 -27.17 1.43
N GLU A 147 -21.83 -26.96 1.65
CA GLU A 147 -21.16 -27.25 2.93
C GLU A 147 -21.73 -26.40 4.07
N ILE A 148 -21.85 -25.09 3.85
CA ILE A 148 -22.48 -24.17 4.82
C ILE A 148 -23.93 -24.57 5.09
N LEU A 149 -24.68 -24.95 4.05
CA LEU A 149 -26.08 -25.36 4.22
C LEU A 149 -26.20 -26.64 5.06
N LYS A 150 -25.35 -27.64 4.80
CA LYS A 150 -25.26 -28.88 5.59
C LYS A 150 -24.91 -28.59 7.05
N ASP A 151 -24.01 -27.65 7.32
CA ASP A 151 -23.65 -27.27 8.69
C ASP A 151 -24.81 -26.56 9.41
N ILE A 152 -25.52 -25.66 8.73
CA ILE A 152 -26.75 -25.05 9.26
C ILE A 152 -27.79 -26.12 9.56
N GLU A 153 -28.00 -27.06 8.64
CA GLU A 153 -28.95 -28.15 8.81
C GLU A 153 -28.59 -29.03 10.01
N LEU A 154 -27.31 -29.36 10.19
CA LEU A 154 -26.88 -30.26 11.25
C LEU A 154 -26.88 -29.60 12.64
N PHE A 155 -26.44 -28.35 12.74
CA PHE A 155 -26.21 -27.69 14.03
C PHE A 155 -27.36 -26.75 14.46
N TYR A 156 -28.12 -26.18 13.53
CA TYR A 156 -29.11 -25.14 13.84
C TYR A 156 -30.57 -25.59 13.67
N LEU A 157 -30.83 -26.75 13.06
CA LEU A 157 -32.19 -27.29 12.91
C LEU A 157 -32.52 -28.38 13.94
N LEU A 158 -33.71 -28.27 14.55
CA LEU A 158 -34.22 -29.29 15.47
C LEU A 158 -34.53 -30.61 14.71
N PRO A 159 -34.46 -31.78 15.38
CA PRO A 159 -34.70 -33.08 14.74
C PRO A 159 -36.05 -33.20 14.01
N HIS A 160 -37.07 -32.48 14.46
CA HIS A 160 -38.38 -32.48 13.80
C HIS A 160 -38.43 -31.55 12.57
N GLN A 161 -37.59 -30.51 12.48
CA GLN A 161 -37.52 -29.61 11.33
C GLN A 161 -36.79 -30.27 10.16
N ARG A 162 -35.76 -31.09 10.43
CA ARG A 162 -35.01 -31.84 9.41
C ARG A 162 -35.81 -32.96 8.73
N ARG A 163 -36.87 -33.47 9.38
CA ARG A 163 -37.72 -34.54 8.85
C ARG A 163 -38.97 -34.01 8.14
N ARG A 164 -39.04 -32.69 7.93
CA ARG A 164 -40.20 -32.05 7.34
C ARG A 164 -40.08 -32.05 5.82
N THR A 165 -40.96 -32.78 5.15
CA THR A 165 -40.90 -33.03 3.70
C THR A 165 -41.24 -31.81 2.83
N ASP A 166 -41.87 -30.80 3.41
CA ASP A 166 -42.09 -29.47 2.85
C ASP A 166 -40.80 -28.62 2.79
N TRP A 167 -39.83 -28.84 3.67
CA TRP A 167 -38.55 -28.11 3.70
C TRP A 167 -37.41 -28.91 3.09
N PHE A 168 -37.45 -30.24 3.27
CA PHE A 168 -36.47 -31.20 2.76
C PHE A 168 -37.19 -32.29 1.96
N PRO A 169 -37.39 -32.10 0.64
CA PRO A 169 -38.09 -33.07 -0.19
C PRO A 169 -37.24 -34.34 -0.37
N ASP A 170 -37.90 -35.50 -0.38
CA ASP A 170 -37.24 -36.81 -0.55
C ASP A 170 -36.61 -36.99 -1.94
N ILE A 171 -37.06 -36.21 -2.94
CA ILE A 171 -36.63 -36.29 -4.33
C ILE A 171 -36.36 -34.89 -4.88
N ILE A 172 -35.16 -34.68 -5.44
CA ILE A 172 -34.77 -33.43 -6.12
C ILE A 172 -34.62 -33.73 -7.61
N TYR A 173 -35.46 -33.09 -8.44
CA TYR A 173 -35.32 -33.16 -9.90
C TYR A 173 -34.40 -32.03 -10.38
N TYR A 174 -33.32 -32.39 -11.08
CA TYR A 174 -32.48 -31.42 -11.77
C TYR A 174 -32.70 -31.51 -13.27
N TYR A 175 -33.08 -30.39 -13.88
CA TYR A 175 -33.16 -30.28 -15.33
C TYR A 175 -31.83 -29.76 -15.85
N ALA A 176 -31.12 -30.59 -16.58
CA ALA A 176 -29.86 -30.24 -17.23
C ALA A 176 -30.09 -30.13 -18.74
N ASP A 177 -29.60 -29.05 -19.35
CA ASP A 177 -29.71 -28.85 -20.79
C ASP A 177 -28.86 -29.90 -21.53
N VAL A 178 -29.45 -30.51 -22.57
CA VAL A 178 -28.81 -31.60 -23.33
C VAL A 178 -27.50 -31.13 -23.97
N ASP A 179 -27.41 -29.87 -24.39
CA ASP A 179 -26.21 -29.30 -25.00
C ASP A 179 -25.10 -29.06 -23.97
N GLU A 180 -25.44 -28.67 -22.74
CA GLU A 180 -24.48 -28.56 -21.63
C GLU A 180 -23.91 -29.93 -21.24
N ILE A 181 -24.76 -30.95 -21.14
CA ILE A 181 -24.33 -32.34 -20.85
C ILE A 181 -23.36 -32.83 -21.93
N ARG A 182 -23.64 -32.53 -23.20
CA ARG A 182 -22.81 -32.97 -24.33
C ARG A 182 -21.44 -32.28 -24.32
N LYS A 183 -21.38 -30.98 -23.98
CA LYS A 183 -20.12 -30.25 -23.79
C LYS A 183 -19.30 -30.81 -22.62
N ALA A 184 -19.94 -31.04 -21.47
CA ALA A 184 -19.27 -31.61 -20.30
C ALA A 184 -18.69 -33.00 -20.59
N LYS A 185 -19.45 -33.86 -21.28
CA LYS A 185 -18.99 -35.20 -21.69
C LYS A 185 -17.75 -35.13 -22.59
N LYS A 186 -17.71 -34.19 -23.55
CA LYS A 186 -16.56 -34.01 -24.44
C LYS A 186 -15.32 -33.54 -23.65
N LYS A 187 -15.49 -32.56 -22.76
CA LYS A 187 -14.41 -32.05 -21.90
C LYS A 187 -13.78 -33.16 -21.03
N LEU A 188 -14.61 -34.05 -20.47
CA LEU A 188 -14.16 -35.20 -19.66
C LEU A 188 -13.47 -36.30 -20.49
N MET A 189 -13.77 -36.41 -21.79
CA MET A 189 -13.07 -37.34 -22.68
C MET A 189 -11.70 -36.78 -23.10
N ASP A 190 -11.60 -35.46 -23.29
CA ASP A 190 -10.36 -34.78 -23.69
C ASP A 190 -9.36 -34.67 -22.51
N GLU A 191 -9.82 -34.56 -21.26
CA GLU A 191 -8.97 -34.57 -20.04
C GLU A 191 -8.38 -35.95 -19.67
N LYS A 192 -8.88 -37.04 -20.27
CA LYS A 192 -8.44 -38.42 -19.99
C LYS A 192 -7.35 -38.95 -20.93
N VAL A 193 -6.86 -38.14 -21.86
CA VAL A 193 -5.77 -38.44 -22.82
C VAL A 193 -4.55 -37.59 -22.47
#